data_AF-A0A6P7GBQ5-F1
#
_entry.id   AF-A0A6P7GBQ5-F1
#
_cell.length_a   1.000
_cell.length_b   1.000
_cell.length_c   1.000
_cell.angle_alpha   90.00
_cell.angle_beta   90.00
_cell.angle_gamma   90.00
#
_symmetry.space_group_name_H-M   'P 1'
#
loop_
_entity.id
_entity.type
_entity.pdbx_description
1 polymer ?
#
loop_
_entity_poly.entity_id
_entity_poly.type
_entity_poly.pdbx_seq_one_letter_code
_entity_poly.pdbx_strand_id
1 'polypeptide(L)'
;MSKIFPVFSILRRNMGFINCRSEYWLDRVGNREMVGFGMNSLPMYVDHPHFPFPALRYKEITPELQALFLRQKGDWKRLSREQKKELYRANFCQTFEEFTAPRGGEWMGVIGSGLILISAGIWLYIFYLLFVRHNDPLPVTFMPSRNRAQLRRRIDMREDPIFGLASNWDYRKMDWKVKTWLTPDNPFIKCPEDGEGEE
;
A
#
# COMPACT_ATOMS: atom_id res chain seq x y z
N MET A 1 52.36 -33.66 25.35
CA MET A 1 50.97 -33.38 25.77
C MET A 1 50.09 -33.31 24.54
N SER A 2 49.52 -34.44 24.15
CA SER A 2 48.60 -34.58 23.01
C SER A 2 47.21 -34.08 23.39
N LYS A 3 46.79 -32.94 22.82
CA LYS A 3 45.39 -32.51 22.90
C LYS A 3 44.58 -33.35 21.91
N ILE A 4 43.89 -34.35 22.45
CA ILE A 4 42.85 -35.11 21.77
C ILE A 4 41.68 -34.14 21.54
N PHE A 5 41.55 -33.63 20.31
CA PHE A 5 40.33 -32.94 19.90
C PHE A 5 39.22 -33.99 19.79
N PRO A 6 38.05 -33.79 20.44
CA PRO A 6 36.95 -34.71 20.25
C PRO A 6 36.46 -34.53 18.81
N VAL A 7 36.68 -35.56 17.99
CA VAL A 7 35.99 -35.73 16.72
C VAL A 7 34.52 -35.98 17.07
N PHE A 8 33.76 -34.90 17.30
CA PHE A 8 32.32 -34.97 17.19
C PHE A 8 32.06 -35.45 15.76
N SER A 9 31.63 -36.70 15.64
CA SER A 9 31.19 -37.25 14.37
C SER A 9 30.11 -36.31 13.85
N ILE A 10 30.44 -35.54 12.82
CA ILE A 10 29.46 -34.86 12.00
C ILE A 10 28.71 -36.00 11.32
N LEU A 11 27.67 -36.51 11.98
CA LEU A 11 26.63 -37.29 11.33
C LEU A 11 26.22 -36.44 10.14
N ARG A 12 26.64 -36.85 8.94
CA ARG A 12 26.29 -36.18 7.68
C ARG A 12 24.78 -36.04 7.68
N ARG A 13 24.29 -34.84 7.97
CA ARG A 13 22.87 -34.50 7.82
C ARG A 13 22.54 -34.79 6.37
N ASN A 14 21.67 -35.77 6.16
CA ASN A 14 21.37 -36.25 4.82
C ASN A 14 20.44 -35.24 4.16
N MET A 15 20.99 -34.13 3.67
CA MET A 15 20.24 -33.18 2.87
C MET A 15 20.03 -33.78 1.48
N GLY A 16 18.78 -33.90 1.08
CA GLY A 16 18.35 -34.48 -0.19
C GLY A 16 18.73 -33.66 -1.43
N PHE A 17 19.35 -32.49 -1.27
CA PHE A 17 19.71 -31.57 -2.36
C PHE A 17 21.21 -31.27 -2.41
N ILE A 18 21.81 -31.55 -3.57
CA ILE A 18 23.25 -31.37 -3.85
C ILE A 18 23.64 -29.87 -3.81
N ASN A 19 22.79 -28.98 -4.34
CA ASN A 19 23.07 -27.54 -4.43
C ASN A 19 22.80 -26.76 -3.12
N CYS A 20 22.13 -27.38 -2.15
CA CYS A 20 21.74 -26.73 -0.90
C CYS A 20 22.60 -27.18 0.29
N ARG A 21 23.72 -27.89 0.05
CA ARG A 21 24.68 -28.37 1.07
C ARG A 21 25.70 -27.35 1.56
N SER A 22 25.45 -26.07 1.29
CA SER A 22 26.24 -24.97 1.87
C SER A 22 26.04 -24.90 3.39
N GLU A 23 27.11 -24.58 4.11
CA GLU A 23 27.13 -24.33 5.56
C GLU A 23 26.05 -23.31 5.97
N TYR A 24 25.81 -22.31 5.12
CA TYR A 24 24.75 -21.31 5.27
C TYR A 24 23.36 -21.92 5.49
N TRP A 25 22.99 -22.96 4.73
CA TRP A 25 21.68 -23.59 4.85
C TRP A 25 21.63 -24.55 6.04
N LEU A 26 22.73 -25.22 6.35
CA LEU A 26 22.80 -26.16 7.48
C LEU A 26 22.61 -25.47 8.83
N ASP A 27 23.16 -24.28 8.99
CA ASP A 27 22.99 -23.46 10.20
C ASP A 27 21.53 -23.00 10.36
N ARG A 28 20.93 -22.49 9.28
CA ARG A 28 19.53 -22.02 9.30
C ARG A 28 18.51 -23.12 9.47
N VAL A 29 18.73 -24.31 8.90
CA VAL A 29 17.81 -25.46 9.04
C VAL A 29 17.80 -25.97 10.48
N GLY A 30 18.93 -25.92 11.17
CA GLY A 30 19.06 -26.44 12.54
C GLY A 30 18.84 -27.95 12.60
N ASN A 31 18.03 -28.39 13.57
CA ASN A 31 17.68 -29.81 13.77
C ASN A 31 16.33 -30.21 13.15
N ARG A 32 15.83 -29.42 12.18
CA ARG A 32 14.56 -29.70 11.49
C ARG A 32 14.74 -30.76 10.42
N GLU A 33 13.69 -31.55 10.21
CA GLU A 33 13.67 -32.55 9.13
C GLU A 33 13.34 -31.91 7.78
N MET A 34 14.08 -32.32 6.76
CA MET A 34 13.79 -32.01 5.36
C MET A 34 12.91 -33.11 4.77
N VAL A 35 11.71 -32.74 4.32
CA VAL A 35 10.66 -33.66 3.89
C VAL A 35 10.43 -33.63 2.38
N GLY A 36 10.76 -32.52 1.70
CA GLY A 36 10.51 -32.37 0.27
C GLY A 36 11.37 -31.30 -0.41
N PHE A 37 11.07 -31.06 -1.69
CA PHE A 37 11.77 -30.07 -2.53
C PHE A 37 11.43 -28.61 -2.19
N GLY A 38 10.21 -28.33 -1.75
CA GLY A 38 9.74 -26.98 -1.43
C GLY A 38 9.80 -25.99 -2.60
N MET A 39 9.74 -24.70 -2.26
CA MET A 39 9.78 -23.61 -3.24
C MET A 39 11.21 -23.41 -3.76
N ASN A 40 11.40 -23.42 -5.09
CA ASN A 40 12.68 -23.20 -5.77
C ASN A 40 13.82 -24.16 -5.36
N SER A 41 13.51 -25.38 -4.92
CA SER A 41 14.49 -26.37 -4.41
C SER A 41 15.30 -25.89 -3.20
N LEU A 42 14.82 -24.86 -2.49
CA LEU A 42 15.47 -24.32 -1.32
C LEU A 42 14.98 -25.01 -0.05
N PRO A 43 15.86 -25.26 0.94
CA PRO A 43 15.51 -25.87 2.21
C PRO A 43 14.90 -24.82 3.13
N MET A 44 13.73 -24.29 2.75
CA MET A 44 13.03 -23.26 3.51
C MET A 44 11.60 -23.67 3.85
N TYR A 45 11.14 -23.15 4.97
CA TYR A 45 9.75 -23.25 5.40
C TYR A 45 8.99 -22.01 4.93
N VAL A 46 7.84 -22.19 4.28
CA VAL A 46 6.94 -21.10 3.86
C VAL A 46 5.50 -21.59 3.94
N ASP A 47 4.63 -20.80 4.57
CA ASP A 47 3.18 -20.96 4.49
C ASP A 47 2.65 -20.18 3.28
N HIS A 48 2.42 -20.88 2.17
CA HIS A 48 1.96 -20.27 0.92
C HIS A 48 0.85 -21.12 0.24
N PRO A 49 -0.26 -20.52 -0.24
CA PRO A 49 -1.34 -21.26 -0.87
C PRO A 49 -0.89 -22.15 -2.06
N HIS A 50 -0.02 -21.61 -2.92
CA HIS A 50 0.53 -22.35 -4.08
C HIS A 50 1.57 -23.43 -3.72
N PHE A 51 2.16 -23.37 -2.52
CA PHE A 51 3.17 -24.32 -2.06
C PHE A 51 2.73 -24.92 -0.72
N PRO A 52 1.68 -25.76 -0.70
CA PRO A 52 1.12 -26.34 0.52
C PRO A 52 2.11 -27.23 1.29
N PHE A 53 3.15 -27.73 0.60
CA PHE A 53 4.13 -28.65 1.17
C PHE A 53 5.52 -28.00 1.15
N PRO A 54 5.94 -27.36 2.26
CA PRO A 54 7.26 -26.76 2.36
C PRO A 54 8.36 -27.84 2.40
N ALA A 55 9.60 -27.45 2.10
CA ALA A 55 10.74 -28.37 2.11
C ALA A 55 11.08 -28.86 3.52
N LEU A 56 10.86 -28.03 4.53
CA LEU A 56 11.17 -28.30 5.94
C LEU A 56 9.90 -28.51 6.76
N ARG A 57 10.02 -29.24 7.86
CA ARG A 57 9.05 -29.18 8.97
C ARG A 57 9.20 -27.88 9.74
N TYR A 58 8.10 -27.40 10.31
CA TYR A 58 8.11 -26.19 11.13
C TYR A 58 8.94 -26.36 12.42
N LYS A 59 8.63 -27.39 13.21
CA LYS A 59 9.31 -27.64 14.50
C LYS A 59 10.58 -28.47 14.35
N GLU A 60 11.52 -28.24 15.25
CA GLU A 60 12.69 -29.11 15.44
C GLU A 60 12.29 -30.49 15.98
N ILE A 61 13.09 -31.50 15.66
CA ILE A 61 12.83 -32.87 16.08
C ILE A 61 13.20 -33.01 17.57
N THR A 62 12.18 -33.07 18.44
CA THR A 62 12.33 -33.48 19.83
C THR A 62 12.18 -35.01 19.95
N PRO A 63 12.72 -35.65 21.00
CA PRO A 63 12.57 -37.11 21.19
C PRO A 63 11.09 -37.55 21.26
N GLU A 64 10.22 -36.72 21.84
CA GLU A 64 8.78 -36.96 21.90
C GLU A 64 8.13 -36.91 20.52
N LEU A 65 8.46 -35.89 19.72
CA LEU A 65 8.02 -35.79 18.33
C LEU A 65 8.52 -36.96 17.50
N GLN A 66 9.74 -37.45 17.75
CA GLN A 66 10.29 -38.60 17.05
C GLN A 66 9.51 -39.88 17.36
N ALA A 67 9.09 -40.09 18.61
CA ALA A 67 8.18 -41.19 18.97
C ALA A 67 6.81 -41.06 18.27
N LEU A 68 6.28 -39.84 18.16
CA LEU A 68 5.04 -39.57 17.41
C LEU A 68 5.20 -39.84 15.91
N PHE A 69 6.32 -39.46 15.30
CA PHE A 69 6.61 -39.74 13.89
C PHE A 69 6.76 -41.24 13.61
N LEU A 70 7.30 -42.01 14.56
CA LEU A 70 7.32 -43.47 14.46
C LEU A 70 5.90 -44.06 14.50
N ARG A 71 5.03 -43.54 15.36
CA ARG A 71 3.60 -43.93 15.41
C ARG A 71 2.85 -43.51 14.13
N GLN A 72 3.20 -42.35 13.55
CA GLN A 72 2.61 -41.85 12.30
C GLN A 72 2.83 -42.79 11.11
N LYS A 73 3.93 -43.56 11.09
CA LYS A 73 4.21 -44.56 10.04
C LYS A 73 3.23 -45.76 10.08
N GLY A 74 2.52 -45.97 11.19
CA GLY A 74 1.50 -47.01 11.35
C GLY A 74 0.09 -46.56 10.98
N ASP A 75 -0.92 -47.24 11.52
CA ASP A 75 -2.33 -46.93 11.26
C ASP A 75 -2.82 -45.68 12.01
N TRP A 76 -3.35 -44.70 11.25
CA TRP A 76 -3.84 -43.43 11.76
C TRP A 76 -5.15 -43.52 12.54
N LYS A 77 -5.85 -44.66 12.47
CA LYS A 77 -7.02 -44.93 13.33
C LYS A 77 -6.64 -45.09 14.80
N ARG A 78 -5.38 -45.46 15.09
CA ARG A 78 -4.86 -45.64 16.45
C ARG A 78 -4.33 -44.34 17.09
N LEU A 79 -4.29 -43.23 16.35
CA LEU A 79 -3.89 -41.93 16.87
C LEU A 79 -5.08 -41.17 17.46
N SER A 80 -4.88 -40.59 18.64
CA SER A 80 -5.86 -39.68 19.23
C SER A 80 -5.99 -38.39 18.41
N ARG A 81 -7.10 -37.67 18.59
CA ARG A 81 -7.33 -36.37 17.91
C ARG A 81 -6.25 -35.35 18.29
N GLU A 82 -5.77 -35.39 19.52
CA GLU A 82 -4.73 -34.49 20.03
C GLU A 82 -3.38 -34.77 19.37
N GLN A 83 -2.99 -36.05 19.25
CA GLN A 83 -1.76 -36.44 18.56
C GLN A 83 -1.77 -36.02 17.08
N LYS A 84 -2.94 -36.08 16.42
CA LYS A 84 -3.09 -35.59 15.04
C LYS A 84 -2.89 -34.08 14.95
N LYS A 85 -3.44 -33.31 15.90
CA LYS A 85 -3.23 -31.84 15.97
C LYS A 85 -1.77 -31.50 16.26
N GLU A 86 -1.13 -32.25 17.14
CA GLU A 86 0.29 -32.06 17.47
C GLU A 86 1.20 -32.36 16.28
N LEU A 87 0.94 -33.46 15.55
CA LEU A 87 1.61 -33.75 14.28
C LEU A 87 1.40 -32.63 13.26
N TYR A 88 0.19 -32.07 13.18
CA TYR A 88 -0.09 -30.95 12.28
C TYR A 88 0.75 -29.72 12.66
N ARG A 89 0.75 -29.32 13.94
CA ARG A 89 1.54 -28.18 14.44
C ARG A 89 3.06 -28.41 14.45
N ALA A 90 3.50 -29.66 14.35
CA ALA A 90 4.91 -30.00 14.17
C ALA A 90 5.36 -29.83 12.73
N ASN A 91 4.51 -30.19 11.76
CA ASN A 91 4.80 -30.02 10.34
C ASN A 91 4.57 -28.58 9.89
N PHE A 92 3.47 -27.94 10.32
CA PHE A 92 3.02 -26.63 9.86
C PHE A 92 2.90 -25.63 11.01
N CYS A 93 3.31 -24.38 10.77
CA CYS A 93 3.14 -23.27 11.69
C CYS A 93 1.67 -22.84 11.76
N GLN A 94 1.12 -22.46 10.59
CA GLN A 94 -0.21 -21.90 10.45
C GLN A 94 -1.13 -22.84 9.65
N THR A 95 -2.44 -22.77 9.93
CA THR A 95 -3.44 -23.40 9.06
C THR A 95 -3.72 -22.55 7.82
N PHE A 96 -4.32 -23.15 6.79
CA PHE A 96 -4.77 -22.42 5.61
C PHE A 96 -5.67 -21.23 5.94
N GLU A 97 -6.53 -21.38 6.93
CA GLU A 97 -7.42 -20.32 7.41
C GLU A 97 -6.63 -19.21 8.11
N GLU A 98 -5.62 -19.56 8.91
CA GLU A 98 -4.82 -18.60 9.69
C GLU A 98 -3.97 -17.68 8.80
N PHE A 99 -3.29 -18.22 7.78
CA PHE A 99 -2.44 -17.38 6.93
C PHE A 99 -3.20 -16.70 5.78
N THR A 100 -4.33 -17.26 5.37
CA THR A 100 -5.21 -16.64 4.34
C THR A 100 -6.17 -15.64 4.98
N ALA A 101 -6.28 -15.62 6.31
CA ALA A 101 -7.11 -14.67 7.03
C ALA A 101 -6.80 -13.24 6.56
N PRO A 102 -7.83 -12.46 6.17
CA PRO A 102 -7.63 -11.06 5.83
C PRO A 102 -7.01 -10.33 7.03
N ARG A 103 -5.83 -9.74 6.85
CA ARG A 103 -5.21 -8.84 7.85
C ARG A 103 -6.01 -7.53 7.87
N GLY A 104 -7.18 -7.57 8.51
CA GLY A 104 -8.30 -6.63 8.32
C GLY A 104 -8.08 -5.17 8.73
N GLY A 105 -6.85 -4.72 8.98
CA GLY A 105 -6.55 -3.36 9.46
C GLY A 105 -5.37 -2.65 8.79
N GLU A 106 -4.56 -3.32 7.97
CA GLU A 106 -3.36 -2.69 7.39
C GLU A 106 -3.70 -1.55 6.43
N TRP A 107 -4.76 -1.73 5.64
CA TRP A 107 -5.23 -0.71 4.67
C TRP A 107 -5.66 0.59 5.35
N MET A 108 -6.19 0.52 6.58
CA MET A 108 -6.59 1.70 7.34
C MET A 108 -5.36 2.53 7.74
N GLY A 109 -4.26 1.87 8.11
CA GLY A 109 -2.99 2.53 8.40
C GLY A 109 -2.42 3.23 7.16
N VAL A 110 -2.48 2.58 6.00
CA VAL A 110 -2.03 3.17 4.73
C VAL A 110 -2.84 4.41 4.39
N ILE A 111 -4.17 4.35 4.44
CA ILE A 111 -5.04 5.50 4.17
C ILE A 111 -4.80 6.63 5.18
N GLY A 112 -4.71 6.31 6.47
CA GLY A 112 -4.43 7.30 7.52
C GLY A 112 -3.11 8.04 7.29
N SER A 113 -2.05 7.30 6.97
CA SER A 113 -0.74 7.89 6.65
C SER A 113 -0.80 8.78 5.40
N GLY A 114 -1.54 8.36 4.36
CA GLY A 114 -1.73 9.15 3.15
C GLY A 114 -2.43 10.48 3.42
N LEU A 115 -3.50 10.48 4.22
CA LEU A 115 -4.23 11.69 4.58
C LEU A 115 -3.38 12.67 5.41
N ILE A 116 -2.52 12.16 6.30
CA ILE A 116 -1.59 12.99 7.07
C ILE A 116 -0.60 13.71 6.14
N LEU A 117 -0.04 13.00 5.16
CA LEU A 117 0.90 13.60 4.20
C LEU A 117 0.23 14.64 3.30
N ILE A 118 -1.01 14.38 2.86
CA ILE A 118 -1.80 15.35 2.07
C ILE A 118 -2.08 16.60 2.90
N SER A 119 -2.52 16.43 4.15
CA SER A 119 -2.76 17.55 5.07
C SER A 119 -1.50 18.39 5.29
N ALA A 120 -0.35 17.75 5.52
CA ALA A 120 0.93 18.44 5.65
C ALA A 120 1.29 19.26 4.39
N GLY A 121 1.04 18.71 3.19
CA GLY A 121 1.24 19.44 1.93
C GLY A 121 0.35 20.68 1.80
N ILE A 122 -0.92 20.59 2.22
CA ILE A 122 -1.85 21.73 2.24
C ILE A 122 -1.36 22.80 3.22
N TRP A 123 -0.93 22.41 4.42
CA TRP A 123 -0.39 23.34 5.41
C TRP A 123 0.88 24.06 4.93
N LEU A 124 1.79 23.33 4.27
CA LEU A 124 2.98 23.93 3.65
C LEU A 124 2.61 24.93 2.55
N TYR A 125 1.60 24.63 1.74
CA TYR A 125 1.11 25.55 0.73
C TYR A 125 0.50 26.81 1.34
N ILE A 126 -0.34 26.67 2.37
CA ILE A 126 -0.90 27.82 3.11
C ILE A 126 0.22 28.67 3.71
N PHE A 127 1.23 28.05 4.32
CA PHE A 127 2.40 28.76 4.85
C PHE A 127 3.11 29.57 3.75
N TYR A 128 3.35 28.97 2.59
CA TYR A 128 3.93 29.67 1.44
C TYR A 128 3.08 30.87 1.01
N LEU A 129 1.75 30.72 0.95
CA LEU A 129 0.85 31.80 0.57
C LEU A 129 0.87 32.98 1.55
N LEU A 130 0.96 32.71 2.86
CA LEU A 130 0.89 33.73 3.92
C LEU A 130 2.22 34.43 4.19
N PHE A 131 3.34 33.73 4.11
CA PHE A 131 4.64 34.29 4.49
C PHE A 131 5.54 34.66 3.32
N VAL A 132 5.43 33.98 2.18
CA VAL A 132 6.28 34.24 1.01
C VAL A 132 5.55 35.11 0.01
N ARG A 133 4.36 34.68 -0.45
CA ARG A 133 3.61 35.39 -1.49
C ARG A 133 2.91 36.66 -1.00
N HIS A 134 2.71 36.85 0.31
CA HIS A 134 1.94 37.97 0.84
C HIS A 134 2.47 39.34 0.40
N ASN A 135 3.79 39.48 0.23
CA ASN A 135 4.43 40.73 -0.15
C ASN A 135 4.28 41.07 -1.64
N ASP A 136 3.84 40.12 -2.47
CA ASP A 136 3.61 40.32 -3.90
C ASP A 136 2.11 40.52 -4.15
N PRO A 137 1.65 41.76 -4.41
CA PRO A 137 0.26 41.98 -4.75
C PRO A 137 -0.07 41.27 -6.06
N LEU A 138 -1.30 40.76 -6.17
CA LEU A 138 -1.80 40.22 -7.44
C LEU A 138 -1.68 41.29 -8.54
N PRO A 139 -1.38 40.90 -9.79
CA PRO A 139 -1.37 41.84 -10.90
C PRO A 139 -2.68 42.63 -10.98
N VAL A 140 -2.60 43.90 -11.38
CA VAL A 140 -3.75 44.82 -11.48
C VAL A 140 -4.90 44.28 -12.35
N THR A 141 -4.63 43.32 -13.24
CA THR A 141 -5.64 42.64 -14.07
C THR A 141 -6.61 41.78 -13.27
N PHE A 142 -6.23 41.31 -12.07
CA PHE A 142 -7.09 40.53 -11.19
C PHE A 142 -8.08 41.37 -10.38
N MET A 143 -8.00 42.71 -10.45
CA MET A 143 -9.02 43.58 -9.85
C MET A 143 -10.40 43.25 -10.45
N PRO A 144 -11.48 43.22 -9.64
CA PRO A 144 -12.81 42.83 -10.11
C PRO A 144 -13.30 43.61 -11.33
N SER A 145 -13.03 44.91 -11.37
CA SER A 145 -13.41 45.79 -12.48
C SER A 145 -12.64 45.54 -13.76
N ARG A 146 -11.33 45.29 -13.67
CA ARG A 146 -10.50 44.92 -14.81
C ARG A 146 -10.88 43.54 -15.36
N ASN A 147 -11.15 42.58 -14.47
CA ASN A 147 -11.63 41.25 -14.86
C ASN A 147 -12.99 41.34 -15.58
N ARG A 148 -13.95 42.12 -15.07
CA ARG A 148 -15.23 42.35 -15.75
C ARG A 148 -15.07 43.07 -17.09
N ALA A 149 -14.22 44.09 -17.17
CA ALA A 149 -13.92 44.79 -18.43
C ALA A 149 -13.30 43.84 -19.47
N GLN A 150 -12.39 42.96 -19.03
CA GLN A 150 -11.82 41.92 -19.88
C GLN A 150 -12.87 40.91 -20.32
N LEU A 151 -13.74 40.45 -19.42
CA LEU A 151 -14.85 39.54 -19.71
C LEU A 151 -15.82 40.14 -20.73
N ARG A 152 -16.19 41.42 -20.57
CA ARG A 152 -16.98 42.17 -21.53
C ARG A 152 -16.34 42.18 -22.90
N ARG A 153 -15.05 42.54 -22.99
CA ARG A 153 -14.31 42.54 -24.25
C ARG A 153 -14.30 41.16 -24.92
N ARG A 154 -14.13 40.08 -24.15
CA ARG A 154 -14.16 38.71 -24.68
C ARG A 154 -15.51 38.34 -25.29
N ILE A 155 -16.60 38.75 -24.65
CA ILE A 155 -17.96 38.57 -25.17
C ILE A 155 -18.18 39.42 -26.43
N ASP A 156 -17.73 40.67 -26.42
CA ASP A 156 -17.83 41.56 -27.59
C ASP A 156 -17.07 41.01 -28.80
N MET A 157 -15.90 40.39 -28.57
CA MET A 157 -15.12 39.69 -29.60
C MET A 157 -15.67 38.30 -29.97
N ARG A 158 -16.72 37.84 -29.30
CA ARG A 158 -17.34 36.52 -29.48
C ARG A 158 -16.36 35.36 -29.33
N GLU A 159 -15.55 35.37 -28.27
CA GLU A 159 -14.60 34.30 -27.99
C GLU A 159 -15.31 32.96 -27.75
N ASP A 160 -14.87 31.92 -28.46
CA ASP A 160 -15.44 30.56 -28.45
C ASP A 160 -16.98 30.51 -28.61
N PRO A 161 -17.51 30.90 -29.78
CA PRO A 161 -18.94 31.09 -29.98
C PRO A 161 -19.75 29.78 -30.11
N ILE A 162 -19.08 28.62 -30.25
CA ILE A 162 -19.76 27.32 -30.47
C ILE A 162 -20.00 26.59 -29.14
N PHE A 163 -18.95 26.41 -28.33
CA PHE A 163 -19.01 25.60 -27.09
C PHE A 163 -18.47 26.31 -25.84
N GLY A 164 -17.96 27.54 -25.96
CA GLY A 164 -17.24 28.22 -24.88
C GLY A 164 -17.99 29.41 -24.30
N LEU A 165 -17.26 30.50 -24.12
CA LEU A 165 -17.75 31.67 -23.38
C LEU A 165 -18.91 32.36 -24.11
N ALA A 166 -18.70 32.75 -25.37
CA ALA A 166 -19.69 33.48 -26.16
C ALA A 166 -20.93 32.65 -26.49
N SER A 167 -20.83 31.32 -26.55
CA SER A 167 -22.01 30.46 -26.78
C SER A 167 -23.00 30.52 -25.63
N ASN A 168 -22.54 30.81 -24.41
CA ASN A 168 -23.38 30.88 -23.20
C ASN A 168 -24.00 32.28 -22.98
N TRP A 169 -23.60 33.29 -23.75
CA TRP A 169 -24.11 34.65 -23.67
C TRP A 169 -25.29 34.87 -24.62
N ASP A 170 -26.36 35.52 -24.16
CA ASP A 170 -27.49 35.95 -24.99
C ASP A 170 -27.30 37.42 -25.40
N TYR A 171 -26.83 37.64 -26.62
CA TYR A 171 -26.61 38.98 -27.19
C TYR A 171 -27.89 39.80 -27.39
N ARG A 172 -29.09 39.18 -27.37
CA ARG A 172 -30.35 39.91 -27.50
C ARG A 172 -30.83 40.47 -26.17
N LYS A 173 -30.66 39.68 -25.10
CA LYS A 173 -31.05 40.05 -23.75
C LYS A 173 -29.95 40.74 -22.96
N MET A 174 -28.71 40.72 -23.48
CA MET A 174 -27.51 41.21 -22.82
C MET A 174 -27.32 40.58 -21.44
N ASP A 175 -27.50 39.26 -21.36
CA ASP A 175 -27.36 38.48 -20.14
C ASP A 175 -26.94 37.04 -20.45
N TRP A 176 -26.54 36.28 -19.41
CA TRP A 176 -26.23 34.85 -19.55
C TRP A 176 -27.49 34.04 -19.88
N LYS A 177 -27.37 33.09 -20.82
CA LYS A 177 -28.48 32.21 -21.22
C LYS A 177 -29.00 31.36 -20.07
N VAL A 178 -28.08 30.85 -19.24
CA VAL A 178 -28.37 30.03 -18.07
C VAL A 178 -27.66 30.67 -16.89
N LYS A 179 -28.39 31.00 -15.83
CA LYS A 179 -27.82 31.49 -14.57
C LYS A 179 -27.71 30.34 -13.59
N THR A 180 -26.49 30.05 -13.16
CA THR A 180 -26.20 29.07 -12.11
C THR A 180 -25.38 29.74 -11.02
N TRP A 181 -25.10 29.04 -9.93
CA TRP A 181 -24.23 29.55 -8.87
C TRP A 181 -22.77 29.77 -9.34
N LEU A 182 -22.37 29.21 -10.50
CA LEU A 182 -21.02 29.36 -11.09
C LEU A 182 -20.92 30.49 -12.12
N THR A 183 -22.03 31.01 -12.62
CA THR A 183 -21.99 32.00 -13.70
C THR A 183 -21.61 33.36 -13.14
N PRO A 184 -20.64 34.07 -13.75
CA PRO A 184 -20.22 35.37 -13.27
C PRO A 184 -21.32 36.40 -13.45
N ASP A 185 -21.27 37.48 -12.67
CA ASP A 185 -22.20 38.60 -12.82
C ASP A 185 -22.14 39.18 -14.24
N ASN A 186 -23.22 39.87 -14.62
CA ASN A 186 -23.28 40.54 -15.90
C ASN A 186 -22.15 41.59 -16.01
N PRO A 187 -21.19 41.42 -16.95
CA PRO A 187 -20.02 42.29 -17.06
C PRO A 187 -20.33 43.68 -17.64
N PHE A 188 -21.55 43.90 -18.12
CA PHE A 188 -22.01 45.20 -18.62
C PHE A 188 -22.57 46.11 -17.53
N ILE A 189 -22.81 45.57 -16.33
CA ILE A 189 -23.19 46.34 -15.15
C ILE A 189 -21.90 46.82 -14.44
N LYS A 190 -21.86 48.10 -14.04
CA LYS A 190 -20.70 48.65 -13.32
C LYS A 190 -20.45 47.89 -12.01
N CYS A 191 -19.18 47.68 -11.65
CA CYS A 191 -18.82 47.22 -10.32
C CYS A 191 -19.21 48.27 -9.28
N PRO A 192 -19.86 47.88 -8.16
CA PRO A 192 -20.10 48.79 -7.04
C PRO A 192 -18.79 49.33 -6.43
N GLU A 193 -17.76 48.48 -6.39
CA GLU A 193 -16.50 48.72 -5.67
C GLU A 193 -15.62 49.83 -6.28
N ASP A 194 -15.84 50.24 -7.54
CA ASP A 194 -15.05 51.31 -8.16
C ASP A 194 -15.62 52.73 -7.91
N GLY A 195 -16.80 52.83 -7.30
CA GLY A 195 -17.53 54.11 -7.13
C GLY A 195 -17.31 54.82 -5.79
N GLU A 196 -16.62 54.22 -4.83
CA GLU A 196 -16.48 54.76 -3.46
C GLU A 196 -15.15 55.51 -3.23
N GLY A 197 -14.37 55.78 -4.29
CA GLY A 197 -13.05 56.43 -4.22
C GLY A 197 -12.94 57.80 -4.89
N GLU A 198 -14.04 58.38 -5.36
CA GLU A 198 -14.09 59.73 -5.96
C GLU A 198 -15.10 60.62 -5.22
N GLU A 199 -14.78 61.00 -3.98
CA GLU A 199 -15.30 62.21 -3.31
C GLU A 199 -14.15 62.94 -2.59
#